data_AF-A0A815LXZ7-F1
#
_entry.id   AF-A0A815LXZ7-F1
#
_cell.length_a   1.000
_cell.length_b   1.000
_cell.length_c   1.000
_cell.angle_alpha   90.00
_cell.angle_beta   90.00
_cell.angle_gamma   90.00
#
_symmetry.space_group_name_H-M   'P 1'
#
loop_
_entity.id
_entity.type
_entity.pdbx_description
1 polymer ?
#
loop_
_entity_poly.entity_id
_entity_poly.type
_entity_poly.pdbx_seq_one_letter_code
_entity_poly.pdbx_strand_id
1 'polypeptide(L)'
;MYHLNELEKNIPDNIFQHISKYIINRSRVLLYAKEDNLQRKINSFQLRQRRVPRVDRNVVKNLSSRILSHDETNCLAHGLDYGLVPKKTDDMNIVSNIENFFHRITDISQHHKKLMSEVTDKDTVDGSDVRVLDSKEMTLASSFRSITDSFRHQAYRFAQLQNRINTEQQKYRHVLKNLKQDKSIVVTRPDKSRGVVLLDKVDYVSKMHTILSDSTKFSFLSYDPTITRETKLIKLLNRLLDQGNISKEFYNLVKPFGSIPGRLYGLPKIHKEDVPLRPVVSAIRTFNYGLGKALSQLLSQFIEKKNMIRDSFTFVQELLTLPKSMSQYKMVSFDIASLYTNVPLNETIEIILKRLYDGHAKPPAINQEDMKELLDLATKNSHFLFNGQLYNQIDGVSMGSPLAPLFAEIFLQDFERKYLSSAEGMGIVYWKRYVDDTFVLFDPKFSVDH
;
A
#
# COMPACT_ATOMS: atom_id res chain seq x y z
N MET A 1 -25.01 29.44 18.40
CA MET A 1 -26.42 29.84 18.27
C MET A 1 -26.60 31.19 17.58
N TYR A 2 -25.68 32.15 17.71
CA TYR A 2 -25.82 33.49 17.13
C TYR A 2 -25.89 33.51 15.57
N HIS A 3 -25.07 32.71 14.88
CA HIS A 3 -25.08 32.60 13.41
C HIS A 3 -26.25 31.76 12.83
N LEU A 4 -26.95 30.98 13.66
CA LEU A 4 -28.12 30.20 13.23
C LEU A 4 -29.37 31.10 13.13
N ASN A 5 -29.50 32.08 14.03
CA ASN A 5 -30.62 33.02 14.05
C ASN A 5 -30.55 34.07 12.93
N GLU A 6 -29.37 34.31 12.35
CA GLU A 6 -29.22 35.16 11.15
C GLU A 6 -29.60 34.42 9.85
N LEU A 7 -29.36 33.11 9.79
CA LEU A 7 -29.77 32.26 8.67
C LEU A 7 -31.30 32.10 8.60
N GLU A 8 -31.95 32.09 9.76
CA GLU A 8 -33.42 32.00 9.90
C GLU A 8 -34.14 33.24 9.34
N LYS A 9 -33.49 34.41 9.31
CA LYS A 9 -34.07 35.66 8.77
C LYS A 9 -33.97 35.81 7.25
N ASN A 10 -33.11 35.03 6.58
CA ASN A 10 -32.78 35.21 5.16
C ASN A 10 -33.23 34.05 4.26
N ILE A 11 -33.85 33.01 4.83
CA ILE A 11 -34.30 31.82 4.11
C ILE A 11 -35.81 31.70 4.28
N PRO A 12 -36.61 31.60 3.20
CA PRO A 12 -38.05 31.39 3.29
C PRO A 12 -38.39 30.19 4.19
N ASP A 13 -39.37 30.34 5.09
CA ASP A 13 -39.70 29.36 6.15
C ASP A 13 -39.92 27.93 5.64
N ASN A 14 -40.45 27.79 4.42
CA ASN A 14 -40.69 26.50 3.77
C ASN A 14 -39.38 25.75 3.42
N ILE A 15 -38.32 26.48 3.05
CA ILE A 15 -37.00 25.94 2.71
C ILE A 15 -36.22 25.64 4.00
N PHE A 16 -36.32 26.50 5.02
CA PHE A 16 -35.66 26.28 6.30
C PHE A 16 -36.18 25.05 7.04
N GLN A 17 -37.51 24.84 7.03
CA GLN A 17 -38.11 23.62 7.60
C GLN A 17 -37.71 22.36 6.83
N HIS A 18 -37.59 22.44 5.50
CA HIS A 18 -37.17 21.29 4.68
C HIS A 18 -35.70 20.92 4.92
N ILE A 19 -34.81 21.93 4.99
CA ILE A 19 -33.38 21.75 5.28
C ILE A 19 -33.18 21.23 6.71
N SER A 20 -33.89 21.78 7.70
CA SER A 20 -33.83 21.28 9.08
C SER A 20 -34.31 19.83 9.19
N LYS A 21 -35.41 19.47 8.52
CA LYS A 21 -35.93 18.09 8.49
C LYS A 21 -34.98 17.15 7.75
N TYR A 22 -34.33 17.60 6.69
CA TYR A 22 -33.30 16.85 5.96
C TYR A 22 -32.05 16.62 6.80
N ILE A 23 -31.56 17.65 7.51
CA ILE A 23 -30.39 17.58 8.39
C ILE A 23 -30.68 16.67 9.59
N ILE A 24 -31.86 16.76 10.20
CA ILE A 24 -32.28 15.90 11.31
C ILE A 24 -32.45 14.44 10.85
N ASN A 25 -33.00 14.20 9.66
CA ASN A 25 -33.12 12.86 9.11
C ASN A 25 -31.75 12.28 8.71
N ARG A 26 -30.87 13.09 8.11
CA ARG A 26 -29.52 12.66 7.72
C ARG A 26 -28.62 12.44 8.94
N SER A 27 -28.77 13.24 10.00
CA SER A 27 -28.08 13.01 11.28
C SER A 27 -28.60 11.77 12.00
N ARG A 28 -29.91 11.51 12.00
CA ARG A 28 -30.50 10.23 12.46
C ARG A 28 -29.97 9.04 11.67
N VAL A 29 -29.99 9.10 10.34
CA VAL A 29 -29.49 8.00 9.48
C VAL A 29 -27.98 7.78 9.71
N LEU A 30 -27.19 8.84 9.90
CA LEU A 30 -25.76 8.71 10.22
C LEU A 30 -25.50 8.16 11.62
N LEU A 31 -26.33 8.52 12.61
CA LEU A 31 -26.29 7.97 13.97
C LEU A 31 -26.68 6.49 13.95
N TYR A 32 -27.83 6.13 13.38
CA TYR A 32 -28.27 4.74 13.25
C TYR A 32 -27.28 3.89 12.43
N ALA A 33 -26.72 4.41 11.34
CA ALA A 33 -25.74 3.67 10.54
C ALA A 33 -24.38 3.49 11.25
N LYS A 34 -23.96 4.45 12.10
CA LYS A 34 -22.76 4.30 12.94
C LYS A 34 -23.02 3.36 14.11
N GLU A 35 -24.16 3.49 14.78
CA GLU A 35 -24.57 2.67 15.91
C GLU A 35 -24.73 1.22 15.47
N ASP A 36 -25.37 0.96 14.34
CA ASP A 36 -25.52 -0.38 13.76
C ASP A 36 -24.18 -0.98 13.28
N ASN A 37 -23.24 -0.17 12.77
CA ASN A 37 -21.87 -0.65 12.48
C ASN A 37 -21.05 -0.94 13.74
N LEU A 38 -21.20 -0.13 14.79
CA LEU A 38 -20.54 -0.35 16.07
C LEU A 38 -21.14 -1.56 16.77
N GLN A 39 -22.46 -1.70 16.76
CA GLN A 39 -23.21 -2.85 17.29
C GLN A 39 -22.86 -4.11 16.50
N ARG A 40 -22.73 -4.05 15.17
CA ARG A 40 -22.23 -5.16 14.34
C ARG A 40 -20.78 -5.52 14.65
N LYS A 41 -19.90 -4.53 14.88
CA LYS A 41 -18.52 -4.78 15.33
C LYS A 41 -18.50 -5.42 16.73
N ILE A 42 -19.25 -4.89 17.70
CA ILE A 42 -19.38 -5.41 19.07
C ILE A 42 -20.00 -6.81 19.09
N ASN A 43 -21.03 -7.05 18.28
CA ASN A 43 -21.65 -8.37 18.10
C ASN A 43 -20.71 -9.33 17.36
N SER A 44 -19.84 -8.84 16.47
CA SER A 44 -18.76 -9.64 15.87
C SER A 44 -17.61 -9.93 16.85
N PHE A 45 -17.48 -9.14 17.92
CA PHE A 45 -16.56 -9.37 19.04
C PHE A 45 -17.11 -10.36 20.07
N GLN A 46 -18.41 -10.69 20.06
CA GLN A 46 -18.89 -11.86 20.78
C GLN A 46 -18.16 -13.08 20.22
N LEU A 47 -17.39 -13.73 21.09
CA LEU A 47 -16.51 -14.87 20.79
C LEU A 47 -17.26 -15.95 20.01
N ARG A 48 -17.30 -15.82 18.68
CA ARG A 48 -17.52 -16.98 17.82
C ARG A 48 -16.43 -17.94 18.21
N GLN A 49 -16.81 -19.13 18.68
CA GLN A 49 -15.90 -20.27 18.74
C GLN A 49 -15.46 -20.54 17.30
N ARG A 50 -14.45 -19.80 16.83
CA ARG A 50 -13.79 -20.07 15.57
C ARG A 50 -13.16 -21.43 15.77
N ARG A 51 -13.75 -22.45 15.15
CA ARG A 51 -13.08 -23.73 14.99
C ARG A 51 -11.67 -23.42 14.47
N VAL A 52 -10.65 -23.91 15.17
CA VAL A 52 -9.27 -23.79 14.70
C VAL A 52 -9.27 -24.34 13.27
N PRO A 53 -8.92 -23.53 12.25
CA PRO A 53 -8.91 -24.01 10.88
C PRO A 53 -8.04 -25.26 10.81
N ARG A 54 -8.54 -26.33 10.17
CA ARG A 54 -7.67 -27.47 9.87
C ARG A 54 -6.54 -26.98 8.97
N VAL A 55 -5.32 -27.22 9.39
CA VAL A 55 -4.11 -26.81 8.67
C VAL A 55 -4.02 -27.64 7.40
N ASP A 56 -4.11 -27.00 6.24
CA ASP A 56 -3.90 -27.65 4.95
C ASP A 56 -2.40 -27.74 4.67
N ARG A 57 -1.88 -28.97 4.62
CA ARG A 57 -0.45 -29.24 4.41
C ARG A 57 -0.01 -29.03 2.96
N ASN A 58 -0.95 -29.05 2.00
CA ASN A 58 -0.65 -28.82 0.58
C ASN A 58 -0.15 -27.39 0.30
N VAL A 59 -0.25 -26.51 1.30
CA VAL A 59 0.21 -25.14 1.30
C VAL A 59 1.74 -25.03 1.37
N VAL A 60 2.44 -26.09 1.82
CA VAL A 60 3.91 -26.13 1.90
C VAL A 60 4.47 -26.87 0.70
N LYS A 61 5.23 -26.18 -0.14
CA LYS A 61 5.98 -26.78 -1.25
C LYS A 61 7.47 -26.81 -0.91
N ASN A 62 8.00 -28.00 -0.67
CA ASN A 62 9.43 -28.19 -0.49
C ASN A 62 10.09 -28.51 -1.82
N LEU A 63 10.87 -27.56 -2.35
CA LEU A 63 11.67 -27.69 -3.56
C LEU A 63 13.18 -27.71 -3.23
N SER A 64 13.53 -27.86 -1.96
CA SER A 64 14.91 -27.96 -1.49
C SER A 64 15.32 -29.43 -1.29
N SER A 65 16.62 -29.67 -1.29
CA SER A 65 17.23 -30.97 -0.95
C SER A 65 16.98 -31.42 0.50
N ARG A 66 16.60 -30.48 1.39
CA ARG A 66 16.37 -30.74 2.81
C ARG A 66 15.06 -31.48 3.05
N ILE A 67 15.10 -32.58 3.79
CA ILE A 67 13.90 -33.31 4.21
C ILE A 67 13.27 -32.57 5.41
N LEU A 68 12.00 -32.20 5.29
CA LEU A 68 11.24 -31.59 6.38
C LEU A 68 10.66 -32.66 7.31
N SER A 69 10.75 -32.44 8.61
CA SER A 69 10.03 -33.26 9.58
C SER A 69 8.52 -32.99 9.52
N HIS A 70 7.74 -33.89 10.14
CA HIS A 70 6.30 -33.71 10.26
C HIS A 70 5.94 -32.41 11.01
N ASP A 71 6.68 -32.11 12.07
CA ASP A 71 6.48 -30.91 12.90
C ASP A 71 6.88 -29.63 12.15
N GLU A 72 7.93 -29.68 11.33
CA GLU A 72 8.32 -28.58 10.45
C GLU A 72 7.25 -28.29 9.40
N THR A 73 6.76 -29.34 8.75
CA THR A 73 5.69 -29.21 7.74
C THR A 73 4.41 -28.67 8.35
N ASN A 74 4.01 -29.18 9.53
CA ASN A 74 2.85 -28.68 10.27
C ASN A 74 3.03 -27.21 10.67
N CYS A 75 4.21 -26.84 11.16
CA CYS A 75 4.53 -25.47 11.54
C CYS A 75 4.40 -24.50 10.36
N LEU A 76 5.00 -24.86 9.21
CA LEU A 76 4.98 -24.02 8.00
C LEU A 76 3.61 -23.95 7.34
N ALA A 77 2.79 -25.00 7.48
CA ALA A 77 1.46 -25.04 6.90
C ALA A 77 0.46 -24.06 7.55
N HIS A 78 0.78 -23.51 8.74
CA HIS A 78 0.03 -22.36 9.29
C HIS A 78 0.23 -21.07 8.47
N GLY A 79 1.26 -21.01 7.62
CA GLY A 79 1.58 -19.87 6.75
C GLY A 79 2.55 -18.86 7.40
N LEU A 80 3.14 -17.99 6.57
CA LEU A 80 4.14 -17.01 7.01
C LEU A 80 3.57 -15.87 7.86
N ASP A 81 2.27 -15.59 7.73
CA ASP A 81 1.58 -14.56 8.51
C ASP A 81 1.06 -15.08 9.87
N TYR A 82 1.32 -16.35 10.19
CA TYR A 82 0.89 -16.94 11.45
C TYR A 82 1.66 -16.35 12.64
N GLY A 83 0.98 -15.49 13.40
CA GLY A 83 1.53 -14.88 14.61
C GLY A 83 1.53 -15.85 15.79
N LEU A 84 2.72 -16.20 16.28
CA LEU A 84 2.86 -16.93 17.55
C LEU A 84 2.64 -16.00 18.73
N VAL A 85 1.79 -16.40 19.68
CA VAL A 85 1.42 -15.55 20.83
C VAL A 85 2.65 -15.29 21.71
N PRO A 86 3.10 -14.03 21.88
CA PRO A 86 4.37 -13.72 22.55
C PRO A 86 4.44 -14.31 23.97
N LYS A 87 5.65 -14.72 24.39
CA LYS A 87 5.89 -15.33 25.72
C LYS A 87 5.62 -14.37 26.88
N LYS A 88 5.81 -13.07 26.66
CA LYS A 88 5.50 -11.98 27.57
C LYS A 88 4.77 -10.93 26.76
N THR A 89 3.56 -10.58 27.17
CA THR A 89 2.88 -9.37 26.71
C THR A 89 3.40 -8.21 27.54
N ASP A 90 3.78 -7.12 26.89
CA ASP A 90 4.13 -5.88 27.60
C ASP A 90 2.84 -5.17 27.99
N ASP A 91 2.22 -5.71 29.04
CA ASP A 91 0.91 -5.28 29.52
C ASP A 91 0.94 -3.78 29.85
N MET A 92 2.07 -3.27 30.35
CA MET A 92 2.28 -1.87 30.68
C MET A 92 2.29 -0.98 29.44
N ASN A 93 2.92 -1.40 28.35
CA ASN A 93 2.90 -0.65 27.10
C ASN A 93 1.52 -0.67 26.43
N ILE A 94 0.79 -1.80 26.49
CA ILE A 94 -0.60 -1.86 26.02
C ILE A 94 -1.47 -0.89 26.82
N VAL A 95 -1.37 -0.95 28.15
CA VAL A 95 -2.08 -0.05 29.05
C VAL A 95 -1.71 1.41 28.79
N SER A 96 -0.42 1.73 28.69
CA SER A 96 0.07 3.09 28.44
C SER A 96 -0.38 3.61 27.07
N ASN A 97 -0.42 2.78 26.03
CA ASN A 97 -0.94 3.20 24.72
C ASN A 97 -2.44 3.48 24.75
N ILE A 98 -3.20 2.66 25.48
CA ILE A 98 -4.63 2.86 25.69
C ILE A 98 -4.86 4.15 26.48
N GLU A 99 -4.12 4.36 27.58
CA GLU A 99 -4.16 5.59 28.38
C GLU A 99 -3.76 6.82 27.57
N ASN A 100 -2.68 6.75 26.78
CA ASN A 100 -2.25 7.84 25.89
C ASN A 100 -3.25 8.13 24.77
N PHE A 101 -3.92 7.10 24.24
CA PHE A 101 -5.01 7.29 23.27
C PHE A 101 -6.16 8.06 23.90
N PHE A 102 -6.57 7.68 25.11
CA PHE A 102 -7.63 8.37 25.84
C PHE A 102 -7.22 9.78 26.29
N HIS A 103 -5.98 9.96 26.74
CA HIS A 103 -5.43 11.27 27.09
C HIS A 103 -5.45 12.22 25.89
N ARG A 104 -5.11 11.73 24.69
CA ARG A 104 -5.20 12.51 23.45
C ARG A 104 -6.65 12.86 23.09
N ILE A 105 -7.62 11.97 23.32
CA ILE A 105 -9.04 12.27 23.11
C ILE A 105 -9.53 13.35 24.08
N THR A 106 -9.12 13.29 25.34
CA THR A 106 -9.46 14.31 26.33
C THR A 106 -8.73 15.64 26.09
N ASP A 107 -7.49 15.62 25.59
CA ASP A 107 -6.71 16.82 25.23
C ASP A 107 -7.16 17.50 23.93
N ILE A 108 -7.85 16.81 23.00
CA ILE A 108 -8.48 17.46 21.85
C ILE A 108 -9.46 18.55 22.31
N SER A 109 -10.03 18.42 23.52
CA SER A 109 -10.86 19.47 24.12
C SER A 109 -10.08 20.72 24.57
N GLN A 110 -8.78 20.58 24.89
CA GLN A 110 -7.90 21.69 25.30
C GLN A 110 -7.39 22.49 24.09
N HIS A 111 -7.05 21.81 22.98
CA HIS A 111 -6.55 22.48 21.78
C HIS A 111 -7.64 23.30 21.06
N HIS A 112 -8.90 22.84 21.10
CA HIS A 112 -10.03 23.59 20.55
C HIS A 112 -10.32 24.89 21.34
N LYS A 113 -10.00 24.93 22.64
CA LYS A 113 -10.08 26.16 23.44
C LYS A 113 -8.93 27.13 23.14
N LYS A 114 -7.70 26.64 22.91
CA LYS A 114 -6.55 27.50 22.57
C LYS A 114 -6.73 28.22 21.22
N LEU A 115 -7.29 27.53 20.23
CA LEU A 115 -7.67 28.11 18.93
C LEU A 115 -8.82 29.13 19.02
N MET A 116 -9.67 29.05 20.06
CA MET A 116 -10.71 30.04 20.32
C MET A 116 -10.24 31.17 21.25
N SER A 117 -9.14 30.98 22.00
CA SER A 117 -8.60 31.98 22.94
C SER A 117 -7.45 32.81 22.38
N GLU A 118 -6.78 32.41 21.29
CA GLU A 118 -5.78 33.24 20.59
C GLU A 118 -6.43 34.38 19.76
N VAL A 119 -7.75 34.53 19.80
CA VAL A 119 -8.50 35.67 19.22
C VAL A 119 -8.71 36.80 20.24
N THR A 120 -8.32 36.65 21.50
CA THR A 120 -8.45 37.72 22.50
C THR A 120 -7.25 37.76 23.43
N ASP A 121 -6.35 38.70 23.16
CA ASP A 121 -5.33 39.15 24.10
C ASP A 121 -5.97 39.66 25.40
N LYS A 122 -5.61 39.06 26.55
CA LYS A 122 -4.87 39.71 27.66
C LYS A 122 -5.00 38.96 28.99
N ASP A 123 -3.83 38.77 29.60
CA ASP A 123 -3.52 38.82 31.03
C ASP A 123 -3.99 37.73 32.01
N THR A 124 -3.01 37.40 32.88
CA THR A 124 -3.05 36.75 34.19
C THR A 124 -3.17 35.22 34.27
N VAL A 125 -2.04 34.63 34.68
CA VAL A 125 -1.93 33.31 35.29
C VAL A 125 -2.52 33.39 36.70
N ASP A 126 -3.51 32.55 37.00
CA ASP A 126 -3.63 31.94 38.33
C ASP A 126 -4.26 30.54 38.22
N GLY A 127 -3.86 29.66 39.12
CA GLY A 127 -4.13 28.23 39.08
C GLY A 127 -5.60 27.85 39.26
N SER A 128 -5.89 26.59 38.90
CA SER A 128 -7.14 25.84 39.10
C SER A 128 -8.26 26.03 38.06
N ASP A 129 -7.98 25.71 36.79
CA ASP A 129 -9.04 25.45 35.80
C ASP A 129 -9.18 23.95 35.51
N VAL A 130 -9.48 23.18 36.56
CA VAL A 130 -10.01 21.82 36.40
C VAL A 130 -11.46 21.97 35.98
N ARG A 131 -11.74 21.88 34.67
CA ARG A 131 -13.12 21.78 34.18
C ARG A 131 -13.74 20.53 34.83
N VAL A 132 -14.68 20.74 35.74
CA VAL A 132 -15.55 19.69 36.26
C VAL A 132 -16.32 19.15 35.06
N LEU A 133 -16.00 17.92 34.67
CA LEU A 133 -16.68 17.19 33.61
C LEU A 133 -18.19 17.19 33.91
N ASP A 134 -19.03 17.43 32.89
CA ASP A 134 -20.48 17.36 33.07
C ASP A 134 -20.89 15.94 33.50
N SER A 135 -22.02 15.77 34.18
CA SER A 135 -22.46 14.47 34.70
C SER A 135 -22.48 13.36 33.62
N LYS A 136 -22.80 13.67 32.37
CA LYS A 136 -22.71 12.76 31.22
C LYS A 136 -21.27 12.47 30.82
N GLU A 137 -20.38 13.46 30.81
CA GLU A 137 -18.94 13.27 30.51
C GLU A 137 -18.26 12.43 31.61
N MET A 138 -18.61 12.64 32.89
CA MET A 138 -18.17 11.81 34.03
C MET A 138 -18.68 10.38 33.93
N THR A 139 -19.95 10.19 33.53
CA THR A 139 -20.54 8.86 33.34
C THR A 139 -19.88 8.12 32.17
N LEU A 140 -19.51 8.84 31.10
CA LEU A 140 -18.77 8.29 29.97
C LEU A 140 -17.35 7.89 30.38
N ALA A 141 -16.61 8.78 31.07
CA ALA A 141 -15.24 8.53 31.52
C ALA A 141 -15.14 7.36 32.52
N SER A 142 -16.09 7.27 33.46
CA SER A 142 -16.20 6.13 34.39
C SER A 142 -16.58 4.82 33.68
N SER A 143 -17.49 4.88 32.70
CA SER A 143 -17.81 3.73 31.83
C SER A 143 -16.58 3.27 31.05
N PHE A 144 -15.79 4.19 30.48
CA PHE A 144 -14.57 3.86 29.75
C PHE A 144 -13.46 3.32 30.66
N ARG A 145 -13.32 3.83 31.88
CA ARG A 145 -12.38 3.30 32.88
C ARG A 145 -12.76 1.88 33.29
N SER A 146 -14.05 1.62 33.52
CA SER A 146 -14.57 0.27 33.78
C SER A 146 -14.31 -0.70 32.63
N ILE A 147 -14.47 -0.27 31.37
CA ILE A 147 -14.12 -1.06 30.19
C ILE A 147 -12.61 -1.37 30.18
N THR A 148 -11.77 -0.37 30.48
CA THR A 148 -10.31 -0.54 30.51
C THR A 148 -9.87 -1.52 31.60
N ASP A 149 -10.47 -1.43 32.80
CA ASP A 149 -10.19 -2.35 33.91
C ASP A 149 -10.73 -3.77 33.63
N SER A 150 -11.87 -3.89 32.95
CA SER A 150 -12.37 -5.17 32.45
C SER A 150 -11.38 -5.79 31.45
N PHE A 151 -10.86 -5.00 30.50
CA PHE A 151 -9.81 -5.46 29.58
C PHE A 151 -8.52 -5.85 30.31
N ARG A 152 -8.08 -5.09 31.32
CA ARG A 152 -6.93 -5.47 32.17
C ARG A 152 -7.17 -6.82 32.85
N HIS A 153 -8.31 -7.00 33.52
CA HIS A 153 -8.63 -8.27 34.19
C HIS A 153 -8.76 -9.44 33.22
N GLN A 154 -9.31 -9.20 32.02
CA GLN A 154 -9.40 -10.22 30.99
C GLN A 154 -8.03 -10.57 30.43
N ALA A 155 -7.15 -9.60 30.19
CA ALA A 155 -5.76 -9.81 29.78
C ALA A 155 -4.98 -10.62 30.83
N TYR A 156 -5.12 -10.30 32.12
CA TYR A 156 -4.52 -11.08 33.21
C TYR A 156 -5.04 -12.53 33.26
N ARG A 157 -6.35 -12.75 33.07
CA ARG A 157 -6.93 -14.10 32.96
C ARG A 157 -6.43 -14.84 31.73
N PHE A 158 -6.31 -14.16 30.58
CA PHE A 158 -5.75 -14.75 29.37
C PHE A 158 -4.28 -15.13 29.55
N ALA A 159 -3.46 -14.31 30.21
CA ALA A 159 -2.07 -14.62 30.52
C ALA A 159 -1.94 -15.88 31.41
N GLN A 160 -2.85 -16.07 32.38
CA GLN A 160 -2.91 -17.28 33.19
C GLN A 160 -3.32 -18.53 32.38
N LEU A 161 -4.27 -18.40 31.44
CA LEU A 161 -4.67 -19.47 30.52
C LEU A 161 -3.57 -19.80 29.49
N GLN A 162 -2.76 -18.81 29.11
CA GLN A 162 -1.65 -18.93 28.16
C GLN A 162 -0.56 -19.91 28.64
N ASN A 163 -0.38 -20.06 29.95
CA ASN A 163 0.54 -21.04 30.52
C ASN A 163 0.16 -22.49 30.20
N ARG A 164 -1.13 -22.78 29.93
CA ARG A 164 -1.62 -24.12 29.55
C ARG A 164 -1.66 -24.38 28.03
N ILE A 165 -1.71 -23.34 27.19
CA ILE A 165 -1.77 -23.42 25.70
C ILE A 165 -0.36 -23.59 25.08
N ASN A 166 0.68 -23.78 25.91
CA ASN A 166 2.04 -23.40 25.60
C ASN A 166 2.89 -24.47 24.89
N THR A 167 2.52 -25.76 24.91
CA THR A 167 3.44 -26.82 24.45
C THR A 167 3.65 -26.84 22.93
N GLU A 168 2.59 -26.81 22.12
CA GLU A 168 2.74 -26.80 20.65
C GLU A 168 3.34 -25.50 20.13
N GLN A 169 2.95 -24.36 20.68
CA GLN A 169 3.53 -23.08 20.27
C GLN A 169 5.01 -22.97 20.67
N GLN A 170 5.43 -23.58 21.78
CA GLN A 170 6.84 -23.70 22.12
C GLN A 170 7.60 -24.61 21.15
N LYS A 171 7.00 -25.73 20.73
CA LYS A 171 7.57 -26.59 19.67
C LYS A 171 7.75 -25.82 18.37
N TYR A 172 6.73 -25.10 17.89
CA TYR A 172 6.82 -24.28 16.68
C TYR A 172 7.88 -23.18 16.79
N ARG A 173 8.05 -22.56 17.96
CA ARG A 173 9.16 -21.61 18.17
C ARG A 173 10.52 -22.25 17.99
N HIS A 174 10.71 -23.46 18.50
CA HIS A 174 11.98 -24.17 18.34
C HIS A 174 12.21 -24.53 16.87
N VAL A 175 11.20 -25.08 16.20
CA VAL A 175 11.18 -25.36 14.77
C VAL A 175 11.57 -24.13 13.94
N LEU A 176 10.89 -22.99 14.14
CA LEU A 176 11.18 -21.76 13.39
C LEU A 176 12.60 -21.22 13.67
N LYS A 177 13.12 -21.37 14.89
CA LYS A 177 14.50 -21.01 15.21
C LYS A 177 15.49 -21.89 14.45
N ASN A 178 15.25 -23.19 14.38
CA ASN A 178 16.12 -24.13 13.68
C ASN A 178 16.10 -23.85 12.17
N LEU A 179 14.91 -23.67 11.58
CA LEU A 179 14.77 -23.30 10.16
C LEU A 179 15.43 -21.96 9.83
N LYS A 180 15.40 -20.98 10.76
CA LYS A 180 16.10 -19.69 10.59
C LYS A 180 17.62 -19.82 10.66
N GLN A 181 18.13 -20.76 11.46
CA GLN A 181 19.57 -21.00 11.60
C GLN A 181 20.15 -21.76 10.41
N ASP A 182 19.32 -22.55 9.74
CA ASP A 182 19.71 -23.28 8.54
C ASP A 182 19.97 -22.31 7.37
N LYS A 183 21.25 -22.11 7.07
CA LYS A 183 21.70 -21.23 5.97
C LYS A 183 21.69 -21.93 4.61
N SER A 184 21.38 -23.23 4.54
CA SER A 184 21.34 -23.98 3.28
C SER A 184 20.04 -23.76 2.51
N ILE A 185 18.99 -23.28 3.17
CA ILE A 185 17.66 -23.10 2.60
C ILE A 185 17.22 -21.63 2.56
N VAL A 186 16.25 -21.34 1.70
CA VAL A 186 15.47 -20.10 1.67
C VAL A 186 14.00 -20.46 1.84
N VAL A 187 13.38 -19.93 2.90
CA VAL A 187 11.93 -20.04 3.14
C VAL A 187 11.26 -18.75 2.69
N THR A 188 10.36 -18.83 1.73
CA THR A 188 9.70 -17.66 1.14
C THR A 188 8.24 -17.97 0.75
N ARG A 189 7.50 -16.94 0.34
CA ARG A 189 6.15 -17.08 -0.23
C ARG A 189 6.25 -17.30 -1.75
N PRO A 190 5.34 -18.06 -2.36
CA PRO A 190 5.28 -18.16 -3.81
C PRO A 190 4.83 -16.84 -4.44
N ASP A 191 5.13 -16.69 -5.72
CA ASP A 191 4.76 -15.52 -6.53
C ASP A 191 3.25 -15.41 -6.77
N LYS A 192 2.62 -16.55 -7.09
CA LYS A 192 1.17 -16.72 -7.23
C LYS A 192 0.76 -17.84 -6.28
N SER A 193 -0.45 -17.73 -5.73
CA SER A 193 -1.02 -18.58 -4.67
C SER A 193 -0.63 -18.18 -3.24
N ARG A 194 -1.36 -18.75 -2.28
CA ARG A 194 -1.00 -18.72 -0.87
C ARG A 194 -0.07 -19.89 -0.57
N GLY A 195 0.89 -19.69 0.32
CA GLY A 195 1.66 -20.79 0.92
C GLY A 195 3.11 -20.48 1.22
N VAL A 196 3.86 -21.55 1.49
CA VAL A 196 5.27 -21.50 1.87
C VAL A 196 6.08 -22.37 0.91
N VAL A 197 7.16 -21.81 0.39
CA VAL A 197 8.10 -22.50 -0.49
C VAL A 197 9.46 -22.56 0.17
N LEU A 198 10.08 -23.73 0.14
CA LEU A 198 11.48 -23.92 0.52
C LEU A 198 12.31 -24.18 -0.73
N LEU A 199 13.43 -23.49 -0.85
CA LEU A 199 14.39 -23.62 -1.95
C LEU A 199 15.79 -23.84 -1.37
N ASP A 200 16.65 -24.55 -2.09
CA ASP A 200 18.07 -24.55 -1.79
C ASP A 200 18.63 -23.14 -2.02
N LYS A 201 19.38 -22.62 -1.04
CA LYS A 201 19.90 -21.26 -1.09
C LYS A 201 20.88 -21.06 -2.25
N VAL A 202 21.66 -22.08 -2.58
CA VAL A 202 22.61 -22.03 -3.70
C VAL A 202 21.87 -21.82 -5.03
N ASP A 203 20.82 -22.61 -5.30
CA ASP A 203 19.98 -22.45 -6.50
C ASP A 203 19.29 -21.08 -6.52
N TYR A 204 18.68 -20.68 -5.40
CA TYR A 204 18.02 -19.39 -5.28
C TYR A 204 18.98 -18.21 -5.56
N VAL A 205 20.17 -18.22 -4.97
CA VAL A 205 21.18 -17.18 -5.17
C VAL A 205 21.68 -17.19 -6.62
N SER A 206 21.91 -18.36 -7.20
CA SER A 206 22.30 -18.51 -8.61
C SER A 206 21.26 -17.88 -9.55
N LYS A 207 19.98 -18.25 -9.42
CA LYS A 207 18.87 -17.70 -10.20
C LYS A 207 18.75 -16.18 -10.09
N MET A 208 18.94 -15.63 -8.88
CA MET A 208 18.93 -14.19 -8.68
C MET A 208 20.14 -13.50 -9.33
N HIS A 209 21.32 -14.12 -9.30
CA HIS A 209 22.49 -13.59 -10.00
C HIS A 209 22.32 -13.62 -11.52
N THR A 210 21.68 -14.64 -12.09
CA THR A 210 21.32 -14.67 -13.52
C THR A 210 20.42 -13.49 -13.92
N ILE A 211 19.49 -13.09 -13.04
CA ILE A 211 18.66 -11.89 -13.27
C ILE A 211 19.52 -10.62 -13.19
N LEU A 212 20.41 -10.54 -12.20
CA LEU A 212 21.26 -9.38 -11.96
C LEU A 212 22.43 -9.24 -12.95
N SER A 213 22.75 -10.27 -13.73
CA SER A 213 23.78 -10.22 -14.76
C SER A 213 23.35 -9.45 -16.01
N ASP A 214 22.07 -9.10 -16.14
CA ASP A 214 21.60 -8.22 -17.20
C ASP A 214 22.14 -6.80 -17.02
N SER A 215 23.25 -6.51 -17.71
CA SER A 215 23.94 -5.22 -17.68
C SER A 215 23.14 -4.08 -18.33
N THR A 216 22.05 -4.38 -19.04
CA THR A 216 21.16 -3.34 -19.59
C THR A 216 20.24 -2.78 -18.52
N LYS A 217 19.96 -3.55 -17.46
CA LYS A 217 19.03 -3.19 -16.38
C LYS A 217 19.73 -2.95 -15.05
N PHE A 218 20.82 -3.66 -14.77
CA PHE A 218 21.51 -3.62 -13.48
C PHE A 218 23.00 -3.30 -13.62
N SER A 219 23.55 -2.64 -12.60
CA SER A 219 25.00 -2.42 -12.47
C SER A 219 25.45 -2.63 -11.03
N PHE A 220 26.66 -3.14 -10.85
CA PHE A 220 27.26 -3.33 -9.54
C PHE A 220 27.68 -1.99 -8.92
N LEU A 221 27.61 -1.89 -7.59
CA LEU A 221 28.06 -0.74 -6.82
C LEU A 221 29.17 -1.13 -5.83
N SER A 222 30.30 -0.43 -5.91
CA SER A 222 31.44 -0.64 -5.00
C SER A 222 31.25 -0.01 -3.62
N TYR A 223 30.34 0.95 -3.47
CA TYR A 223 30.05 1.63 -2.21
C TYR A 223 28.54 1.92 -2.08
N ASP A 224 28.08 2.19 -0.86
CA ASP A 224 26.70 2.56 -0.57
C ASP A 224 26.46 4.06 -0.86
N PRO A 225 25.67 4.43 -1.89
CA PRO A 225 25.41 5.82 -2.24
C PRO A 225 24.25 6.45 -1.47
N THR A 226 23.69 5.76 -0.46
CA THR A 226 22.48 6.19 0.26
C THR A 226 22.58 7.63 0.74
N ILE A 227 23.64 7.98 1.47
CA ILE A 227 23.82 9.32 2.05
C ILE A 227 23.94 10.38 0.94
N THR A 228 24.70 10.09 -0.12
CA THR A 228 24.89 11.01 -1.25
C THR A 228 23.57 11.29 -1.97
N ARG A 229 22.76 10.25 -2.22
CA ARG A 229 21.46 10.37 -2.90
C ARG A 229 20.41 11.05 -2.03
N GLU A 230 20.36 10.69 -0.75
CA GLU A 230 19.52 11.36 0.25
C GLU A 230 19.84 12.86 0.32
N THR A 231 21.13 13.21 0.40
CA THR A 231 21.58 14.61 0.41
C THR A 231 21.20 15.34 -0.87
N LYS A 232 21.35 14.70 -2.04
CA LYS A 232 20.95 15.29 -3.33
C LYS A 232 19.46 15.61 -3.36
N LEU A 233 18.61 14.68 -2.92
CA LEU A 233 17.17 14.90 -2.84
C LEU A 233 16.82 16.01 -1.85
N ILE A 234 17.42 16.03 -0.65
CA ILE A 234 17.16 17.08 0.35
C ILE A 234 17.56 18.46 -0.19
N LYS A 235 18.70 18.58 -0.88
CA LYS A 235 19.13 19.84 -1.50
C LYS A 235 18.12 20.34 -2.53
N LEU A 236 17.62 19.46 -3.39
CA LEU A 236 16.57 19.80 -4.36
C LEU A 236 15.30 20.27 -3.65
N LEU A 237 14.82 19.51 -2.66
CA LEU A 237 13.60 19.85 -1.92
C LEU A 237 13.73 21.19 -1.18
N ASN A 238 14.88 21.48 -0.57
CA ASN A 238 15.12 22.78 0.08
C ASN A 238 15.04 23.91 -0.94
N ARG A 239 15.74 23.79 -2.09
CA ARG A 239 15.69 24.78 -3.16
C ARG A 239 14.27 25.04 -3.64
N LEU A 240 13.49 23.99 -3.87
CA LEU A 240 12.10 24.10 -4.31
C LEU A 240 11.20 24.75 -3.25
N LEU A 241 11.45 24.50 -1.97
CA LEU A 241 10.71 25.10 -0.88
C LEU A 241 11.02 26.60 -0.76
N ASP A 242 12.31 26.97 -0.85
CA ASP A 242 12.76 28.36 -0.78
C ASP A 242 12.23 29.19 -1.97
N GLN A 243 12.08 28.56 -3.14
CA GLN A 243 11.48 29.16 -4.33
C GLN A 243 9.94 29.22 -4.28
N GLY A 244 9.30 28.58 -3.31
CA GLY A 244 7.84 28.48 -3.22
C GLY A 244 7.19 27.52 -4.23
N ASN A 245 7.98 26.69 -4.91
CA ASN A 245 7.49 25.74 -5.91
C ASN A 245 6.82 24.51 -5.29
N ILE A 246 7.12 24.21 -4.02
CA ILE A 246 6.48 23.16 -3.22
C ILE A 246 5.98 23.70 -1.89
N SER A 247 4.91 23.10 -1.37
CA SER A 247 4.40 23.45 -0.04
C SER A 247 5.23 22.80 1.07
N LYS A 248 5.15 23.36 2.28
CA LYS A 248 5.80 22.79 3.46
C LYS A 248 5.26 21.40 3.81
N GLU A 249 3.98 21.15 3.55
CA GLU A 249 3.33 19.84 3.72
C GLU A 249 3.93 18.82 2.75
N PHE A 250 4.10 19.17 1.47
CA PHE A 250 4.75 18.31 0.48
C PHE A 250 6.20 18.01 0.88
N TYR A 251 6.95 19.04 1.29
CA TYR A 251 8.31 18.89 1.79
C TYR A 251 8.39 17.90 2.96
N ASN A 252 7.55 18.06 3.99
CA ASN A 252 7.55 17.19 5.16
C ASN A 252 7.13 15.75 4.84
N LEU A 253 6.26 15.55 3.85
CA LEU A 253 5.83 14.22 3.40
C LEU A 253 6.94 13.48 2.63
N VAL A 254 7.74 14.22 1.86
CA VAL A 254 8.68 13.66 0.89
C VAL A 254 10.11 13.59 1.43
N LYS A 255 10.49 14.48 2.35
CA LYS A 255 11.84 14.58 2.88
C LYS A 255 12.28 13.23 3.51
N PRO A 256 13.34 12.61 2.97
CA PRO A 256 13.90 11.40 3.58
C PRO A 256 14.61 11.68 4.91
N PHE A 257 14.66 10.65 5.76
CA PHE A 257 15.46 10.66 6.98
C PHE A 257 15.92 9.24 7.32
N GLY A 258 17.23 9.06 7.48
CA GLY A 258 17.80 7.77 7.92
C GLY A 258 17.51 6.66 6.93
N SER A 259 17.72 6.95 5.64
CA SER A 259 17.43 6.04 4.55
C SER A 259 18.34 4.81 4.58
N ILE A 260 17.88 3.73 3.97
CA ILE A 260 18.66 2.51 3.76
C ILE A 260 18.54 2.06 2.30
N PRO A 261 19.50 1.28 1.77
CA PRO A 261 19.33 0.62 0.50
C PRO A 261 18.07 -0.26 0.49
N GLY A 262 17.46 -0.40 -0.69
CA GLY A 262 16.39 -1.37 -0.88
C GLY A 262 16.87 -2.80 -0.62
N ARG A 263 15.96 -3.75 -0.44
CA ARG A 263 16.33 -5.17 -0.33
C ARG A 263 15.69 -5.96 -1.45
N LEU A 264 16.51 -6.58 -2.29
CA LEU A 264 16.03 -7.44 -3.35
C LEU A 264 15.77 -8.85 -2.82
N TYR A 265 14.64 -9.43 -3.21
CA TYR A 265 14.32 -10.83 -2.99
C TYR A 265 13.52 -11.39 -4.18
N GLY A 266 13.60 -12.70 -4.39
CA GLY A 266 12.91 -13.43 -5.44
C GLY A 266 11.70 -14.17 -4.90
N LEU A 267 10.59 -14.10 -5.62
CA LEU A 267 9.40 -14.92 -5.36
C LEU A 267 9.33 -16.07 -6.38
N PRO A 268 9.31 -17.35 -5.96
CA PRO A 268 9.26 -18.47 -6.88
C PRO A 268 7.92 -18.58 -7.61
N LYS A 269 8.00 -18.64 -8.94
CA LYS A 269 6.86 -18.91 -9.83
C LYS A 269 6.63 -20.42 -9.94
N ILE A 270 6.13 -21.02 -8.86
CA ILE A 270 5.86 -22.47 -8.70
C ILE A 270 4.84 -23.08 -9.69
N HIS A 271 4.29 -22.27 -10.60
CA HIS A 271 3.34 -22.65 -11.64
C HIS A 271 4.00 -22.71 -13.03
N LYS A 272 5.31 -22.43 -13.12
CA LYS A 272 6.11 -22.52 -14.35
C LYS A 272 7.19 -23.59 -14.17
N GLU A 273 7.61 -24.19 -15.28
CA GLU A 273 8.78 -25.07 -15.34
C GLU A 273 10.03 -24.34 -14.83
N ASP A 274 10.98 -25.07 -14.25
CA ASP A 274 12.21 -24.57 -13.59
C ASP A 274 12.04 -23.60 -12.42
N VAL A 275 10.80 -23.23 -12.09
CA VAL A 275 10.44 -22.35 -10.96
C VAL A 275 11.27 -21.05 -10.98
N PRO A 276 11.17 -20.22 -12.04
CA PRO A 276 11.88 -18.96 -12.12
C PRO A 276 11.46 -18.01 -11.00
N LEU A 277 12.36 -17.11 -10.62
CA LEU A 277 12.12 -16.12 -9.56
C LEU A 277 11.57 -14.81 -10.14
N ARG A 278 10.56 -14.22 -9.50
CA ARG A 278 10.16 -12.82 -9.72
C ARG A 278 10.98 -11.92 -8.79
N PRO A 279 11.86 -11.05 -9.31
CA PRO A 279 12.62 -10.12 -8.47
C PRO A 279 11.70 -9.01 -7.93
N VAL A 280 11.75 -8.75 -6.63
CA VAL A 280 11.02 -7.68 -5.97
C VAL A 280 11.96 -6.92 -5.05
N VAL A 281 11.96 -5.59 -5.16
CA VAL A 281 12.73 -4.69 -4.30
C VAL A 281 11.83 -4.17 -3.20
N SER A 282 12.17 -4.45 -1.95
CA SER A 282 11.59 -3.74 -0.81
C SER A 282 12.13 -2.31 -0.79
N ALA A 283 11.32 -1.36 -1.26
CA ALA A 283 11.65 0.06 -1.28
C ALA A 283 11.35 0.78 0.05
N ILE A 284 10.88 0.07 1.08
CA ILE A 284 10.54 0.67 2.36
C ILE A 284 11.80 1.30 2.98
N ARG A 285 11.70 2.57 3.37
CA ARG A 285 12.80 3.39 3.93
C ARG A 285 13.95 3.69 2.95
N THR A 286 13.78 3.50 1.65
CA THR A 286 14.73 4.08 0.69
C THR A 286 14.55 5.59 0.60
N PHE A 287 15.61 6.31 0.22
CA PHE A 287 15.61 7.78 0.18
C PHE A 287 14.53 8.35 -0.75
N ASN A 288 14.16 7.62 -1.80
CA ASN A 288 13.17 8.02 -2.81
C ASN A 288 11.75 7.48 -2.55
N TYR A 289 11.52 6.72 -1.48
CA TYR A 289 10.21 6.09 -1.23
C TYR A 289 9.08 7.11 -1.03
N GLY A 290 9.31 8.12 -0.17
CA GLY A 290 8.34 9.18 0.10
C GLY A 290 8.04 10.01 -1.15
N LEU A 291 9.09 10.35 -1.91
CA LEU A 291 8.99 11.04 -3.19
C LEU A 291 8.15 10.25 -4.21
N GLY A 292 8.46 8.97 -4.41
CA GLY A 292 7.72 8.11 -5.34
C GLY A 292 6.24 8.01 -4.98
N LYS A 293 5.89 7.97 -3.68
CA LYS A 293 4.49 7.96 -3.24
C LYS A 293 3.79 9.30 -3.53
N ALA A 294 4.43 10.43 -3.24
CA ALA A 294 3.86 11.74 -3.46
C ALA A 294 3.68 12.03 -4.97
N LEU A 295 4.68 11.72 -5.79
CA LEU A 295 4.58 11.83 -7.24
C LEU A 295 3.50 10.90 -7.81
N SER A 296 3.37 9.67 -7.28
CA SER A 296 2.32 8.76 -7.71
C SER A 296 0.93 9.35 -7.48
N GLN A 297 0.72 10.03 -6.36
CA GLN A 297 -0.55 10.71 -6.05
C GLN A 297 -0.77 11.90 -6.98
N LEU A 298 0.23 12.77 -7.13
CA LEU A 298 0.17 13.96 -7.98
C LEU A 298 -0.15 13.60 -9.44
N LEU A 299 0.46 12.53 -9.95
CA LEU A 299 0.37 12.14 -11.34
C LEU A 299 -0.80 11.20 -11.65
N SER A 300 -1.43 10.61 -10.64
CA SER A 300 -2.55 9.66 -10.82
C SER A 300 -3.75 10.26 -11.59
N GLN A 301 -3.93 11.57 -11.52
CA GLN A 301 -5.00 12.29 -12.22
C GLN A 301 -4.82 12.29 -13.75
N PHE A 302 -3.63 11.97 -14.26
CA PHE A 302 -3.32 11.93 -15.69
C PHE A 302 -3.44 10.53 -16.30
N ILE A 303 -3.85 9.53 -15.50
CA ILE A 303 -4.18 8.20 -16.01
C ILE A 303 -5.55 8.28 -16.70
N GLU A 304 -5.58 8.00 -18.00
CA GLU A 304 -6.82 7.81 -18.73
C GLU A 304 -7.44 6.44 -18.43
N LYS A 305 -8.77 6.37 -18.31
CA LYS A 305 -9.46 5.11 -17.96
C LYS A 305 -10.02 4.36 -19.16
N LYS A 306 -9.84 4.86 -20.38
CA LYS A 306 -10.54 4.39 -21.59
C LYS A 306 -10.30 2.90 -21.86
N ASN A 307 -9.03 2.50 -21.94
CA ASN A 307 -8.63 1.13 -22.27
C ASN A 307 -8.31 0.28 -21.03
N MET A 308 -8.35 0.88 -19.83
CA MET A 308 -7.97 0.22 -18.58
C MET A 308 -9.17 -0.45 -17.92
N ILE A 309 -9.01 -1.71 -17.57
CA ILE A 309 -9.93 -2.45 -16.70
C ILE A 309 -9.47 -2.30 -15.26
N ARG A 310 -10.42 -2.08 -14.34
CA ARG A 310 -10.14 -1.98 -12.91
C ARG A 310 -10.13 -3.31 -12.17
N ASP A 311 -11.03 -4.22 -12.54
CA ASP A 311 -11.22 -5.51 -11.90
C ASP A 311 -12.01 -6.45 -12.81
N SER A 312 -11.94 -7.75 -12.51
CA SER A 312 -12.60 -8.80 -13.30
C SER A 312 -14.12 -8.66 -13.32
N PHE A 313 -14.75 -8.10 -12.29
CA PHE A 313 -16.21 -7.92 -12.27
C PHE A 313 -16.63 -6.85 -13.28
N THR A 314 -15.94 -5.71 -13.28
CA THR A 314 -16.16 -4.62 -14.23
C THR A 314 -15.93 -5.10 -15.66
N PHE A 315 -14.88 -5.90 -15.89
CA PHE A 315 -14.63 -6.49 -17.20
C PHE A 315 -15.79 -7.37 -17.69
N VAL A 316 -16.29 -8.28 -16.85
CA VAL A 316 -17.43 -9.14 -17.22
C VAL A 316 -18.66 -8.30 -17.52
N GLN A 317 -18.94 -7.25 -16.74
CA GLN A 317 -20.05 -6.34 -17.02
C GLN A 317 -19.88 -5.66 -18.38
N GLU A 318 -18.71 -5.09 -18.68
CA GLU A 318 -18.43 -4.47 -19.98
C GLU A 318 -18.61 -5.47 -21.13
N LEU A 319 -18.10 -6.70 -21.00
CA LEU A 319 -18.23 -7.75 -22.02
C LEU A 319 -19.69 -8.12 -22.29
N LEU A 320 -20.52 -8.21 -21.24
CA LEU A 320 -21.94 -8.53 -21.37
C LEU A 320 -22.76 -7.42 -22.04
N THR A 321 -22.27 -6.17 -22.01
CA THR A 321 -22.90 -5.06 -22.74
C THR A 321 -22.57 -5.03 -24.23
N LEU A 322 -21.59 -5.81 -24.68
CA LEU A 322 -21.22 -5.83 -26.10
C LEU A 322 -22.36 -6.45 -26.95
N PRO A 323 -22.57 -5.95 -28.18
CA PRO A 323 -23.59 -6.49 -29.08
C PRO A 323 -23.41 -7.99 -29.33
N LYS A 324 -24.51 -8.76 -29.32
CA LYS A 324 -24.48 -10.21 -29.61
C LYS A 324 -23.92 -10.54 -31.00
N SER A 325 -23.99 -9.60 -31.95
CA SER A 325 -23.35 -9.71 -33.27
C SER A 325 -21.83 -9.87 -33.18
N MET A 326 -21.22 -9.52 -32.05
CA MET A 326 -19.79 -9.71 -31.80
C MET A 326 -19.41 -11.15 -31.40
N SER A 327 -20.36 -12.07 -31.28
CA SER A 327 -20.10 -13.49 -30.94
C SER A 327 -19.27 -14.24 -31.99
N GLN A 328 -19.24 -13.76 -33.24
CA GLN A 328 -18.43 -14.32 -34.32
C GLN A 328 -16.97 -13.86 -34.30
N TYR A 329 -16.61 -12.93 -33.41
CA TYR A 329 -15.27 -12.35 -33.34
C TYR A 329 -14.32 -13.27 -32.58
N LYS A 330 -13.05 -13.27 -32.98
CA LYS A 330 -12.02 -14.07 -32.33
C LYS A 330 -11.56 -13.35 -31.06
N MET A 331 -11.55 -14.07 -29.95
CA MET A 331 -10.98 -13.59 -28.69
C MET A 331 -9.48 -13.87 -28.68
N VAL A 332 -8.69 -12.83 -28.44
CA VAL A 332 -7.23 -12.90 -28.37
C VAL A 332 -6.79 -12.31 -27.03
N SER A 333 -5.81 -12.95 -26.40
CA SER A 333 -5.20 -12.43 -25.18
C SER A 333 -3.70 -12.31 -25.34
N PHE A 334 -3.14 -11.20 -24.90
CA PHE A 334 -1.71 -10.93 -24.89
C PHE A 334 -1.25 -10.72 -23.45
N ASP A 335 -0.08 -11.28 -23.10
CA ASP A 335 0.61 -11.09 -21.82
C ASP A 335 1.91 -10.32 -22.08
N ILE A 336 2.10 -9.18 -21.41
CA ILE A 336 3.31 -8.38 -21.58
C ILE A 336 4.45 -8.99 -20.76
N ALA A 337 5.46 -9.51 -21.47
CA ALA A 337 6.63 -10.09 -20.84
C ALA A 337 7.41 -9.07 -19.99
N SER A 338 7.52 -9.34 -18.70
CA SER A 338 8.35 -8.60 -17.75
C SER A 338 8.12 -7.08 -17.78
N LEU A 339 6.84 -6.67 -17.80
CA LEU A 339 6.40 -5.27 -17.94
C LEU A 339 7.31 -4.26 -17.21
N TYR A 340 7.41 -4.33 -15.88
CA TYR A 340 8.09 -3.31 -15.08
C TYR A 340 9.59 -3.14 -15.40
N THR A 341 10.31 -4.22 -15.69
CA THR A 341 11.74 -4.13 -16.05
C THR A 341 11.95 -3.61 -17.46
N ASN A 342 10.92 -3.69 -18.31
CA ASN A 342 10.96 -3.28 -19.71
C ASN A 342 10.37 -1.89 -19.97
N VAL A 343 9.79 -1.23 -18.97
CA VAL A 343 9.36 0.18 -19.09
C VAL A 343 10.58 1.08 -19.29
N PRO A 344 10.73 1.77 -20.43
CA PRO A 344 11.87 2.65 -20.67
C PRO A 344 11.72 3.92 -19.83
N LEU A 345 12.63 4.12 -18.87
CA LEU A 345 12.51 5.21 -17.89
C LEU A 345 12.53 6.60 -18.55
N ASN A 346 13.52 6.83 -19.42
CA ASN A 346 13.70 8.13 -20.07
C ASN A 346 12.48 8.51 -20.92
N GLU A 347 12.03 7.60 -21.79
CA GLU A 347 10.87 7.83 -22.63
C GLU A 347 9.61 8.08 -21.78
N THR A 348 9.40 7.31 -20.72
CA THR A 348 8.25 7.47 -19.84
C THR A 348 8.28 8.82 -19.13
N ILE A 349 9.44 9.29 -18.67
CA ILE A 349 9.60 10.62 -18.06
C ILE A 349 9.24 11.72 -19.07
N GLU A 350 9.74 11.63 -20.31
CA GLU A 350 9.41 12.61 -21.34
C GLU A 350 7.91 12.61 -21.69
N ILE A 351 7.26 11.44 -21.74
CA ILE A 351 5.79 11.33 -21.90
C ILE A 351 5.07 12.03 -20.74
N ILE A 352 5.52 11.82 -19.49
CA ILE A 352 4.93 12.48 -18.31
C ILE A 352 5.08 13.99 -18.42
N LEU A 353 6.28 14.50 -18.71
CA LEU A 353 6.53 15.94 -18.81
C LEU A 353 5.68 16.55 -19.93
N LYS A 354 5.62 15.91 -21.10
CA LYS A 354 4.76 16.33 -22.19
C LYS A 354 3.30 16.44 -21.75
N ARG A 355 2.77 15.40 -21.09
CA ARG A 355 1.40 15.43 -20.55
C ARG A 355 1.20 16.42 -19.42
N LEU A 356 2.23 16.90 -18.73
CA LEU A 356 2.08 17.86 -17.64
C LEU A 356 2.08 19.31 -18.12
N TYR A 357 2.94 19.61 -19.09
CA TYR A 357 3.26 20.98 -19.49
C TYR A 357 2.71 21.34 -20.88
N ASP A 358 2.44 20.38 -21.76
CA ASP A 358 1.84 20.67 -23.07
C ASP A 358 0.31 20.70 -22.95
N GLY A 359 -0.31 21.82 -23.29
CA GLY A 359 -1.77 21.91 -23.47
C GLY A 359 -2.61 22.00 -22.19
N HIS A 360 -1.99 22.11 -21.01
CA HIS A 360 -2.71 22.31 -19.75
C HIS A 360 -2.87 23.80 -19.41
N ALA A 361 -4.11 24.23 -19.12
CA ALA A 361 -4.41 25.61 -18.74
C ALA A 361 -3.78 26.04 -17.40
N LYS A 362 -3.40 25.07 -16.54
CA LYS A 362 -2.74 25.29 -15.25
C LYS A 362 -1.74 24.16 -14.96
N PRO A 363 -0.47 24.29 -15.39
CA PRO A 363 0.58 23.34 -15.03
C PRO A 363 0.85 23.36 -13.51
N PRO A 364 1.52 22.33 -12.96
CA PRO A 364 2.00 22.35 -11.58
C PRO A 364 2.89 23.58 -11.31
N ALA A 365 2.93 24.03 -10.05
CA ALA A 365 3.84 25.11 -9.63
C ALA A 365 5.34 24.74 -9.81
N ILE A 366 5.65 23.45 -9.77
CA ILE A 366 6.97 22.92 -10.09
C ILE A 366 7.18 23.06 -11.61
N ASN A 367 8.27 23.72 -12.02
CA ASN A 367 8.60 23.84 -13.44
C ASN A 367 9.04 22.48 -14.05
N GLN A 368 9.12 22.42 -15.38
CA GLN A 368 9.41 21.18 -16.10
C GLN A 368 10.78 20.57 -15.78
N GLU A 369 11.81 21.40 -15.63
CA GLU A 369 13.18 20.94 -15.31
C GLU A 369 13.25 20.32 -13.91
N ASP A 370 12.65 20.99 -12.94
CA ASP A 370 12.58 20.51 -11.55
C ASP A 370 11.72 19.25 -11.44
N MET A 371 10.61 19.16 -12.17
CA MET A 371 9.78 17.96 -12.23
C MET A 371 10.55 16.79 -12.83
N LYS A 372 11.34 17.03 -13.89
CA LYS A 372 12.22 16.03 -14.47
C LYS A 372 13.24 15.54 -13.45
N GLU A 373 13.89 16.45 -12.72
CA GLU A 373 14.87 16.08 -11.69
C GLU A 373 14.23 15.26 -10.56
N LEU A 374 13.01 15.60 -10.13
CA LEU A 374 12.25 14.82 -9.15
C LEU A 374 11.91 13.42 -9.67
N LEU A 375 11.46 13.29 -10.92
CA LEU A 375 11.15 11.98 -11.54
C LEU A 375 12.40 11.12 -11.69
N ASP A 376 13.53 11.72 -12.08
CA ASP A 376 14.83 11.06 -12.17
C ASP A 376 15.27 10.54 -10.81
N LEU A 377 15.22 11.37 -9.76
CA LEU A 377 15.56 10.95 -8.38
C LEU A 377 14.59 9.90 -7.82
N ALA A 378 13.34 9.91 -8.26
CA ALA A 378 12.34 8.95 -7.83
C ALA A 378 12.53 7.56 -8.46
N THR A 379 13.08 7.48 -9.68
CA THR A 379 13.08 6.24 -10.47
C THR A 379 14.46 5.74 -10.85
N LYS A 380 15.34 6.61 -11.36
CA LYS A 380 16.67 6.22 -11.83
C LYS A 380 17.57 5.90 -10.65
N ASN A 381 18.52 4.99 -10.91
CA ASN A 381 19.55 4.64 -9.95
C ASN A 381 18.96 4.19 -8.61
N SER A 382 17.85 3.46 -8.63
CA SER A 382 17.33 2.83 -7.42
C SER A 382 18.30 1.75 -6.99
N HIS A 383 18.94 1.89 -5.80
CA HIS A 383 19.88 0.89 -5.30
C HIS A 383 19.27 -0.03 -4.26
N PHE A 384 19.77 -1.26 -4.26
CA PHE A 384 19.37 -2.29 -3.32
C PHE A 384 20.52 -3.24 -3.01
N LEU A 385 20.36 -3.94 -1.89
CA LEU A 385 21.24 -4.99 -1.41
C LEU A 385 20.68 -6.36 -1.80
N PHE A 386 21.52 -7.21 -2.37
CA PHE A 386 21.26 -8.63 -2.55
C PHE A 386 22.51 -9.43 -2.14
N ASN A 387 22.34 -10.43 -1.28
CA ASN A 387 23.42 -11.32 -0.83
C ASN A 387 24.71 -10.59 -0.38
N GLY A 388 24.55 -9.46 0.33
CA GLY A 388 25.69 -8.66 0.83
C GLY A 388 26.35 -7.74 -0.22
N GLN A 389 25.85 -7.74 -1.46
CA GLN A 389 26.35 -6.91 -2.56
C GLN A 389 25.33 -5.83 -2.94
N LEU A 390 25.84 -4.67 -3.35
CA LEU A 390 25.03 -3.54 -3.76
C LEU A 390 24.92 -3.48 -5.28
N TYR A 391 23.72 -3.16 -5.75
CA TYR A 391 23.40 -3.00 -7.15
C TYR A 391 22.58 -1.74 -7.37
N ASN A 392 22.71 -1.14 -8.55
CA ASN A 392 21.79 -0.16 -9.08
C ASN A 392 20.91 -0.82 -10.12
N GLN A 393 19.62 -0.48 -10.11
CA GLN A 393 18.79 -0.57 -11.29
C GLN A 393 18.93 0.73 -12.10
N ILE A 394 19.45 0.61 -13.32
CA ILE A 394 19.75 1.73 -14.22
C ILE A 394 18.62 1.99 -15.22
N ASP A 395 17.81 0.97 -15.54
CA ASP A 395 16.64 1.08 -16.39
C ASP A 395 15.53 0.09 -15.96
N GLY A 396 14.32 0.33 -16.45
CA GLY A 396 13.12 -0.30 -15.92
C GLY A 396 12.74 0.28 -14.56
N VAL A 397 11.48 0.10 -14.17
CA VAL A 397 11.03 0.51 -12.84
C VAL A 397 11.12 -0.67 -11.88
N SER A 398 11.67 -0.42 -10.69
CA SER A 398 11.78 -1.47 -9.66
C SER A 398 10.40 -1.97 -9.22
N MET A 399 10.19 -3.29 -9.31
CA MET A 399 9.01 -3.93 -8.75
C MET A 399 9.02 -3.76 -7.22
N GLY A 400 8.14 -2.92 -6.70
CA GLY A 400 8.10 -2.53 -5.29
C GLY A 400 8.30 -1.03 -5.03
N SER A 401 8.68 -0.25 -6.05
CA SER A 401 8.55 1.20 -6.01
C SER A 401 7.08 1.62 -6.01
N PRO A 402 6.66 2.58 -5.16
CA PRO A 402 5.30 3.15 -5.20
C PRO A 402 4.93 3.75 -6.56
N LEU A 403 5.92 4.20 -7.34
CA LEU A 403 5.71 4.87 -8.62
C LEU A 403 5.64 3.90 -9.80
N ALA A 404 6.01 2.63 -9.60
CA ALA A 404 6.09 1.63 -10.67
C ALA A 404 4.78 1.39 -11.41
N PRO A 405 3.63 1.19 -10.72
CA PRO A 405 2.36 0.96 -11.41
C PRO A 405 1.95 2.13 -12.30
N LEU A 406 2.18 3.35 -11.82
CA LEU A 406 1.87 4.57 -12.58
C LEU A 406 2.75 4.68 -13.84
N PHE A 407 4.06 4.47 -13.72
CA PHE A 407 4.97 4.56 -14.86
C PHE A 407 4.63 3.53 -15.93
N ALA A 408 4.37 2.28 -15.52
CA ALA A 408 3.94 1.24 -16.43
C ALA A 408 2.63 1.62 -17.14
N GLU A 409 1.64 2.13 -16.40
CA GLU A 409 0.36 2.52 -16.98
C GLU A 409 0.49 3.70 -17.97
N ILE A 410 1.23 4.74 -17.61
CA ILE A 410 1.42 5.91 -18.49
C ILE A 410 2.13 5.52 -19.78
N PHE A 411 3.20 4.71 -19.68
CA PHE A 411 3.92 4.20 -20.84
C PHE A 411 3.01 3.36 -21.74
N LEU A 412 2.27 2.41 -21.16
CA LEU A 412 1.38 1.55 -21.92
C LEU A 412 0.25 2.33 -22.59
N GLN A 413 -0.31 3.36 -21.96
CA GLN A 413 -1.31 4.21 -22.60
C GLN A 413 -0.76 4.94 -23.83
N ASP A 414 0.49 5.42 -23.74
CA ASP A 414 1.12 6.08 -24.87
C ASP A 414 1.42 5.10 -26.00
N PHE A 415 1.95 3.92 -25.65
CA PHE A 415 2.16 2.81 -26.57
C PHE A 415 0.85 2.38 -27.25
N GLU A 416 -0.23 2.15 -26.48
CA GLU A 416 -1.54 1.75 -26.99
C GLU A 416 -2.11 2.80 -27.93
N ARG A 417 -1.97 4.09 -27.63
CA ARG A 417 -2.42 5.16 -28.54
C ARG A 417 -1.68 5.12 -29.87
N LYS A 418 -0.35 5.04 -29.84
CA LYS A 418 0.47 4.94 -31.05
C LYS A 418 0.12 3.69 -31.85
N TYR A 419 0.05 2.54 -31.17
CA TYR A 419 -0.22 1.25 -31.79
C TYR A 419 -1.63 1.19 -32.39
N LEU A 420 -2.68 1.53 -31.62
CA LEU A 420 -4.06 1.48 -32.10
C LEU A 420 -4.33 2.48 -33.23
N SER A 421 -3.66 3.64 -33.23
CA SER A 421 -3.72 4.56 -34.38
C SER A 421 -3.04 3.98 -35.62
N SER A 422 -1.92 3.27 -35.47
CA SER A 422 -1.26 2.60 -36.61
C SER A 422 -1.95 1.32 -37.07
N ALA A 423 -2.69 0.67 -36.17
CA ALA A 423 -3.42 -0.58 -36.41
C ALA A 423 -4.88 -0.34 -36.85
N GLU A 424 -5.23 0.89 -37.17
CA GLU A 424 -6.54 1.22 -37.71
C GLU A 424 -6.77 0.43 -39.01
N GLY A 425 -7.87 -0.31 -39.07
CA GLY A 425 -8.17 -1.21 -40.20
C GLY A 425 -7.58 -2.62 -40.11
N MET A 426 -6.83 -2.96 -39.04
CA MET A 426 -6.34 -4.34 -38.81
C MET A 426 -7.37 -5.27 -38.15
N GLY A 427 -8.65 -4.90 -38.16
CA GLY A 427 -9.74 -5.73 -37.61
C GLY A 427 -9.85 -5.74 -36.08
N ILE A 428 -9.11 -4.88 -35.36
CA ILE A 428 -9.28 -4.71 -33.90
C ILE A 428 -10.59 -3.97 -33.63
N VAL A 429 -11.54 -4.63 -32.96
CA VAL A 429 -12.88 -4.06 -32.67
C VAL A 429 -13.08 -3.73 -31.20
N TYR A 430 -12.38 -4.43 -30.32
CA TYR A 430 -12.41 -4.16 -28.88
C TYR A 430 -11.02 -4.38 -28.30
N TRP A 431 -10.55 -3.44 -27.49
CA TRP A 431 -9.25 -3.52 -26.82
C TRP A 431 -9.39 -3.08 -25.37
N LYS A 432 -9.00 -3.95 -24.44
CA LYS A 432 -8.94 -3.63 -23.02
C LYS A 432 -7.76 -4.30 -22.35
N ARG A 433 -7.20 -3.64 -21.33
CA ARG A 433 -6.04 -4.12 -20.60
C ARG A 433 -6.23 -4.03 -19.10
N TYR A 434 -5.79 -5.07 -18.39
CA TYR A 434 -5.63 -5.11 -16.95
C TYR A 434 -4.14 -5.26 -16.62
N VAL A 435 -3.46 -4.14 -16.32
CA VAL A 435 -2.01 -4.11 -16.07
C VAL A 435 -1.22 -4.67 -17.28
N ASP A 436 -0.78 -5.92 -17.22
CA ASP A 436 -0.02 -6.66 -18.25
C ASP A 436 -0.92 -7.53 -19.15
N ASP A 437 -2.08 -7.97 -18.65
CA ASP A 437 -3.03 -8.81 -19.38
C ASP A 437 -3.88 -7.95 -20.33
N THR A 438 -3.85 -8.26 -21.63
CA THR A 438 -4.66 -7.57 -22.64
C THR A 438 -5.68 -8.54 -23.23
N PHE A 439 -6.90 -8.05 -23.42
CA PHE A 439 -8.01 -8.74 -24.06
C PHE A 439 -8.45 -7.98 -25.31
N VAL A 440 -8.55 -8.70 -26.43
CA VAL A 440 -8.85 -8.13 -27.74
C VAL A 440 -9.91 -8.95 -28.46
N LEU A 441 -10.85 -8.26 -29.13
CA LEU A 441 -11.75 -8.88 -30.10
C LEU A 441 -11.31 -8.49 -31.51
N PHE A 442 -11.05 -9.50 -32.34
CA PHE A 442 -10.65 -9.36 -33.73
C PHE A 442 -11.75 -9.80 -34.69
N ASP A 443 -11.97 -8.99 -35.73
CA ASP A 443 -12.85 -9.34 -36.84
C ASP A 443 -12.30 -10.61 -37.53
N PRO A 444 -13.12 -11.66 -37.68
CA PRO A 444 -12.70 -12.93 -38.26
C PRO A 444 -12.20 -12.82 -39.70
N LYS A 445 -12.52 -11.73 -40.42
CA LYS A 445 -12.02 -11.44 -41.78
C LYS A 445 -10.51 -11.18 -41.82
N PHE A 446 -9.89 -10.89 -40.69
CA PHE A 446 -8.46 -10.63 -40.58
C PHE A 446 -7.75 -11.83 -39.93
N SER A 447 -6.51 -12.07 -40.36
CA SER A 447 -5.63 -13.05 -39.71
C SER A 447 -5.02 -12.42 -38.46
N VAL A 448 -5.00 -13.18 -37.37
CA VAL A 448 -4.38 -12.76 -36.10
C VAL A 448 -2.87 -13.07 -36.08
N ASP A 449 -2.42 -14.00 -36.92
CA ASP A 449 -1.07 -14.59 -36.89
C ASP A 449 -0.01 -13.79 -37.68
N HIS A 450 -0.30 -12.54 -38.09
CA HIS A 450 0.60 -11.70 -38.89
C HIS A 450 0.92 -10.36 -38.23
#